data_AF-A0A4Q3CCZ2-F1
#
_entry.id   AF-A0A4Q3CCZ2-F1
#
_cell.length_a   1.000
_cell.length_b   1.000
_cell.length_c   1.000
_cell.angle_alpha   90.00
_cell.angle_beta   90.00
_cell.angle_gamma   90.00
#
_symmetry.space_group_name_H-M   'P 1'
#
loop_
_entity.id
_entity.type
_entity.pdbx_description
1 polymer ?
#
loop_
_entity_poly.entity_id
_entity_poly.type
_entity_poly.pdbx_seq_one_letter_code
_entity_poly.pdbx_strand_id
1 'polypeptide(L)'
;MPAGLTIGNITQANASTGVTVSNAATVGQTYSAVLNLPNQGTIDFLVEATFTGSYNRVFDNTKASILRPADLTDVDATGNNPSGPVDADEECLNGATSGVGLCNNIKYNTVNGQEICQSSNITPVTYMLSPDGTQFENSTPLPLTLSAQNNGSNRTVGGALSTNGIQTFYIKTLNTKRTQTNVIIRSNALPDATADGPVSLCVDATGNPAISFKGSIATGSYEFSYTINNGAVQTVATPTGSDAATVAIPVTTSGTLIYKLTSVKDLATGCSQAKNVEVTVVVHPKPTQANVQLVQ
;
A
#
# COMPACT_ATOMS: atom_id res chain seq x y z
N MET A 1 18.78 -9.41 -3.73
CA MET A 1 17.51 -8.66 -3.83
C MET A 1 17.33 -8.11 -5.23
N PRO A 2 16.10 -8.00 -5.74
CA PRO A 2 15.80 -7.37 -7.02
C PRO A 2 16.19 -5.88 -7.06
N ALA A 3 16.29 -5.30 -8.25
CA ALA A 3 16.58 -3.88 -8.41
C ALA A 3 15.47 -3.01 -7.78
N GLY A 4 15.86 -2.11 -6.88
CA GLY A 4 14.95 -1.21 -6.16
C GLY A 4 14.70 -1.56 -4.68
N LEU A 5 15.22 -2.69 -4.18
CA LEU A 5 15.18 -3.06 -2.75
C LEU A 5 16.57 -3.00 -2.11
N THR A 6 16.89 -1.92 -1.41
CA THR A 6 18.19 -1.78 -0.75
C THR A 6 18.19 -2.52 0.57
N ILE A 7 19.10 -3.48 0.75
CA ILE A 7 19.30 -4.16 2.04
C ILE A 7 19.77 -3.12 3.06
N GLY A 8 19.01 -2.96 4.14
CA GLY A 8 19.35 -2.08 5.25
C GLY A 8 20.06 -2.85 6.37
N ASN A 9 19.38 -3.85 6.93
CA ASN A 9 19.88 -4.62 8.06
C ASN A 9 19.61 -6.12 7.88
N ILE A 10 20.48 -6.95 8.46
CA ILE A 10 20.36 -8.40 8.45
C ILE A 10 20.59 -8.91 9.87
N THR A 11 19.55 -9.51 10.43
CA THR A 11 19.58 -10.06 11.79
C THR A 11 19.49 -11.58 11.72
N GLN A 12 20.38 -12.25 12.44
CA GLN A 12 20.35 -13.70 12.62
C GLN A 12 19.46 -14.05 13.82
N ALA A 13 18.62 -15.07 13.68
CA ALA A 13 17.72 -15.53 14.74
C ALA A 13 17.62 -17.06 14.74
N ASN A 14 17.17 -17.63 15.87
CA ASN A 14 16.82 -19.05 16.01
C ASN A 14 17.90 -20.05 15.54
N ALA A 15 19.18 -19.69 15.73
CA ALA A 15 20.30 -20.55 15.38
C ALA A 15 20.34 -21.78 16.31
N SER A 16 20.36 -22.98 15.74
CA SER A 16 20.58 -24.22 16.46
C SER A 16 21.99 -24.27 17.06
N THR A 17 22.16 -25.05 18.13
CA THR A 17 23.48 -25.28 18.74
C THR A 17 24.50 -25.77 17.70
N GLY A 18 25.68 -25.13 17.67
CA GLY A 18 26.76 -25.49 16.75
C GLY A 18 26.66 -24.85 15.36
N VAL A 19 25.56 -24.15 15.05
CA VAL A 19 25.48 -23.32 13.83
C VAL A 19 26.38 -22.10 14.00
N THR A 20 27.23 -21.83 13.00
CA THR A 20 28.03 -20.60 12.95
C THR A 20 27.89 -19.89 11.61
N VAL A 21 27.93 -18.56 11.66
CA VAL A 21 27.95 -17.68 10.49
C VAL A 21 29.24 -16.87 10.52
N SER A 22 29.98 -16.88 9.43
CA SER A 22 31.27 -16.21 9.29
C SER A 22 31.38 -15.52 7.93
N ASN A 23 32.34 -14.60 7.77
CA ASN A 23 32.59 -13.88 6.51
C ASN A 23 31.33 -13.24 5.90
N ALA A 24 30.43 -12.75 6.76
CA ALA A 24 29.22 -12.08 6.34
C ALA A 24 29.56 -10.74 5.69
N ALA A 25 29.06 -10.51 4.49
CA ALA A 25 29.24 -9.29 3.73
C ALA A 25 27.95 -8.91 3.02
N THR A 26 27.63 -7.62 3.03
CA THR A 26 26.57 -7.03 2.22
C THR A 26 27.21 -6.14 1.18
N VAL A 27 27.03 -6.48 -0.10
CA VAL A 27 27.54 -5.70 -1.23
C VAL A 27 26.37 -5.38 -2.15
N GLY A 28 25.96 -4.11 -2.14
CA GLY A 28 24.77 -3.65 -2.87
C GLY A 28 23.52 -4.41 -2.43
N GLN A 29 22.92 -5.15 -3.37
CA GLN A 29 21.65 -5.87 -3.18
C GLN A 29 21.85 -7.31 -2.70
N THR A 30 23.08 -7.71 -2.40
CA THR A 30 23.47 -9.09 -2.12
C THR A 30 24.07 -9.18 -0.73
N TYR A 31 23.58 -10.15 0.04
CA TYR A 31 24.21 -10.61 1.26
C TYR A 31 24.79 -11.99 1.03
N SER A 32 26.03 -12.19 1.46
CA SER A 32 26.73 -13.47 1.40
C SER A 32 27.37 -13.75 2.74
N ALA A 33 27.36 -15.01 3.17
CA ALA A 33 28.08 -15.46 4.36
C ALA A 33 28.49 -16.93 4.18
N VAL A 34 29.46 -17.36 4.98
CA VAL A 34 29.84 -18.78 5.11
C VAL A 34 29.12 -19.35 6.32
N LEU A 35 28.34 -20.40 6.09
CA LEU A 35 27.58 -21.08 7.12
C LEU A 35 28.21 -22.43 7.46
N ASN A 36 28.38 -22.70 8.75
CA ASN A 36 28.59 -24.05 9.26
C ASN A 36 27.26 -24.55 9.83
N LEU A 37 26.63 -25.51 9.16
CA LEU A 37 25.35 -26.09 9.57
C LEU A 37 25.57 -27.56 9.96
N PRO A 38 25.51 -27.90 11.25
CA PRO A 38 25.49 -29.31 11.67
C PRO A 38 24.22 -30.00 11.14
N ASN A 39 24.20 -31.34 11.16
CA ASN A 39 23.03 -32.11 10.74
C ASN A 39 21.77 -31.65 11.48
N GLN A 40 20.69 -31.38 10.73
CA GLN A 40 19.42 -30.80 11.22
C GLN A 40 19.54 -29.39 11.84
N GLY A 41 20.67 -28.71 11.69
CA GLY A 41 20.88 -27.35 12.15
C GLY A 41 20.00 -26.35 11.39
N THR A 42 19.37 -25.43 12.12
CA THR A 42 18.55 -24.36 11.57
C THR A 42 19.09 -22.99 11.93
N ILE A 43 18.84 -22.00 11.09
CA ILE A 43 19.06 -20.58 11.36
C ILE A 43 18.10 -19.75 10.51
N ASP A 44 17.59 -18.68 11.09
CA ASP A 44 16.75 -17.70 10.40
C ASP A 44 17.55 -16.42 10.12
N PHE A 45 17.37 -15.87 8.92
CA PHE A 45 17.86 -14.55 8.56
C PHE A 45 16.67 -13.63 8.34
N LEU A 46 16.55 -12.60 9.17
CA LEU A 46 15.63 -11.50 8.95
C LEU A 46 16.35 -10.43 8.12
N VAL A 47 15.91 -10.24 6.88
CA VAL A 47 16.45 -9.22 5.98
C VAL A 47 15.49 -8.04 5.92
N GLU A 48 15.92 -6.92 6.46
CA GLU A 48 15.20 -5.65 6.37
C GLU A 48 15.70 -4.93 5.11
N ALA A 49 14.79 -4.70 4.16
CA ALA A 49 15.08 -3.96 2.95
C ALA A 49 14.19 -2.72 2.85
N THR A 50 14.74 -1.65 2.31
CA THR A 50 14.02 -0.41 2.00
C THR A 50 13.85 -0.29 0.49
N PHE A 51 12.82 0.42 0.05
CA PHE A 51 12.69 0.83 -1.35
C PHE A 51 12.29 2.30 -1.40
N THR A 52 12.68 2.96 -2.49
CA THR A 52 12.25 4.32 -2.81
C THR A 52 11.34 4.29 -4.02
N GLY A 53 10.30 5.13 -4.01
CA GLY A 53 9.33 5.23 -5.09
C GLY A 53 7.95 4.69 -4.72
N SER A 54 7.19 4.28 -5.75
CA SER A 54 5.79 3.87 -5.59
C SER A 54 5.66 2.59 -4.77
N TYR A 55 4.69 2.59 -3.85
CA TYR A 55 4.32 1.44 -3.05
C TYR A 55 3.61 0.35 -3.88
N ASN A 56 2.98 0.72 -5.00
CA ASN A 56 2.29 -0.18 -5.92
C ASN A 56 3.29 -0.88 -6.85
N ARG A 57 4.02 -1.87 -6.32
CA ARG A 57 5.07 -2.58 -7.05
C ARG A 57 5.21 -4.02 -6.60
N VAL A 58 5.55 -4.88 -7.56
CA VAL A 58 5.96 -6.26 -7.30
C VAL A 58 7.48 -6.38 -7.41
N PHE A 59 8.09 -6.97 -6.39
CA PHE A 59 9.49 -7.36 -6.36
C PHE A 59 9.58 -8.87 -6.48
N ASP A 60 9.63 -9.34 -7.73
CA ASP A 60 9.82 -10.75 -8.05
C ASP A 60 11.28 -11.17 -7.88
N ASN A 61 11.51 -12.47 -7.73
CA ASN A 61 12.85 -13.06 -7.69
C ASN A 61 13.69 -12.60 -6.48
N THR A 62 13.08 -12.32 -5.33
CA THR A 62 13.85 -12.29 -4.07
C THR A 62 14.34 -13.70 -3.78
N LYS A 63 15.64 -13.92 -3.93
CA LYS A 63 16.27 -15.24 -3.86
C LYS A 63 17.13 -15.37 -2.62
N ALA A 64 17.02 -16.51 -1.95
CA ALA A 64 17.99 -16.98 -0.97
C ALA A 64 18.48 -18.36 -1.41
N SER A 65 19.79 -18.54 -1.49
CA SER A 65 20.41 -19.77 -1.98
C SER A 65 21.60 -20.16 -1.11
N ILE A 66 21.84 -21.46 -1.00
CA ILE A 66 23.03 -22.02 -0.35
C ILE A 66 23.81 -22.78 -1.40
N LEU A 67 25.06 -22.38 -1.63
CA LEU A 67 26.01 -23.18 -2.39
C LEU A 67 26.59 -24.24 -1.46
N ARG A 68 26.43 -25.52 -1.81
CA ARG A 68 27.00 -26.62 -1.01
C ARG A 68 28.41 -26.97 -1.53
N PRO A 69 29.30 -27.51 -0.67
CA PRO A 69 30.52 -28.15 -1.14
C PRO A 69 30.21 -29.29 -2.12
N ALA A 70 31.19 -29.69 -2.94
CA ALA A 70 31.03 -30.85 -3.82
C ALA A 70 30.69 -32.12 -3.01
N ASP A 71 29.46 -32.58 -3.11
CA ASP A 71 28.96 -33.81 -2.48
C ASP A 71 28.43 -34.76 -3.56
N LEU A 72 29.23 -35.78 -3.89
CA LEU A 72 28.89 -36.78 -4.90
C LEU A 72 27.75 -37.72 -4.44
N THR A 73 27.34 -37.67 -3.17
CA THR A 73 26.27 -38.50 -2.60
C THR A 73 24.90 -37.82 -2.60
N ASP A 74 24.88 -36.52 -2.88
CA ASP A 74 23.66 -35.74 -2.94
C ASP A 74 22.95 -35.91 -4.29
N VAL A 75 21.74 -36.48 -4.24
CA VAL A 75 20.97 -36.83 -5.43
C VAL A 75 20.48 -35.60 -6.21
N ASP A 76 20.47 -34.42 -5.59
CA ASP A 76 20.03 -33.16 -6.21
C ASP A 76 21.15 -32.13 -6.46
N ALA A 77 22.39 -32.41 -6.04
CA ALA A 77 23.55 -31.56 -6.33
C ALA A 77 24.18 -31.93 -7.68
N THR A 78 23.96 -31.09 -8.69
CA THR A 78 24.44 -31.38 -10.05
C THR A 78 25.62 -30.50 -10.39
N GLY A 79 26.79 -30.95 -9.93
CA GLY A 79 28.07 -30.27 -10.08
C GLY A 79 29.23 -31.23 -9.82
N ASN A 80 29.05 -32.52 -10.15
CA ASN A 80 30.00 -33.62 -9.94
C ASN A 80 31.28 -33.52 -10.79
N ASN A 81 31.77 -32.31 -11.04
CA ASN A 81 33.13 -32.11 -11.52
C ASN A 81 34.07 -31.94 -10.29
N PRO A 82 35.36 -32.31 -10.40
CA PRO A 82 36.31 -32.18 -9.28
C PRO A 82 36.53 -30.74 -8.78
N SER A 83 36.06 -29.74 -9.52
CA SER A 83 36.19 -28.31 -9.21
C SER A 83 35.03 -27.79 -8.34
N GLY A 84 33.93 -28.56 -8.21
CA GLY A 84 32.71 -28.18 -7.49
C GLY A 84 31.82 -27.16 -8.23
N PRO A 85 30.60 -26.90 -7.71
CA PRO A 85 29.70 -25.89 -8.28
C PRO A 85 30.21 -24.46 -8.02
N VAL A 86 30.05 -23.55 -8.99
CA VAL A 86 30.50 -22.14 -8.84
C VAL A 86 29.37 -21.18 -8.45
N ASP A 87 28.10 -21.57 -8.64
CA ASP A 87 26.92 -20.89 -8.12
C ASP A 87 25.79 -21.90 -7.82
N ALA A 88 24.91 -21.57 -6.87
CA ALA A 88 23.82 -22.42 -6.45
C ALA A 88 22.78 -22.65 -7.55
N ASP A 89 22.56 -21.66 -8.44
CA ASP A 89 21.67 -21.85 -9.60
C ASP A 89 22.20 -22.94 -10.54
N GLU A 90 23.52 -22.98 -10.76
CA GLU A 90 24.18 -24.03 -11.56
C GLU A 90 24.02 -25.40 -10.91
N GLU A 91 24.28 -25.49 -9.61
CA GLU A 91 24.10 -26.71 -8.81
C GLU A 91 22.68 -27.28 -8.96
N CYS A 92 21.69 -26.40 -9.14
CA CYS A 92 20.27 -26.72 -9.19
C CYS A 92 19.69 -27.04 -10.56
N LEU A 93 20.40 -26.75 -11.65
CA LEU A 93 19.86 -26.86 -13.00
C LEU A 93 19.97 -28.27 -13.60
N ASN A 94 20.68 -29.23 -12.98
CA ASN A 94 20.90 -30.57 -13.54
C ASN A 94 21.40 -30.57 -14.99
N GLY A 95 22.19 -29.56 -15.37
CA GLY A 95 22.60 -29.35 -16.77
C GLY A 95 21.43 -29.14 -17.76
N ALA A 96 20.21 -28.90 -17.29
CA ALA A 96 19.04 -28.64 -18.10
C ALA A 96 18.95 -27.15 -18.48
N THR A 97 18.47 -26.88 -19.69
CA THR A 97 18.28 -25.51 -20.21
C THR A 97 17.14 -24.73 -19.53
N SER A 98 16.33 -25.38 -18.68
CA SER A 98 15.33 -24.75 -17.81
C SER A 98 14.88 -25.71 -16.70
N GLY A 99 14.83 -25.25 -15.45
CA GLY A 99 14.45 -26.09 -14.32
C GLY A 99 14.33 -25.33 -12.99
N VAL A 100 13.68 -24.17 -12.99
CA VAL A 100 13.38 -23.43 -11.75
C VAL A 100 12.32 -24.22 -10.99
N GLY A 101 12.68 -25.02 -9.96
CA GLY A 101 11.61 -25.64 -9.16
C GLY A 101 11.84 -26.92 -8.36
N LEU A 102 12.96 -27.65 -8.47
CA LEU A 102 13.15 -28.91 -7.72
C LEU A 102 14.31 -28.95 -6.70
N CYS A 103 15.36 -28.15 -6.87
CA CYS A 103 16.49 -28.01 -5.94
C CYS A 103 16.17 -27.46 -4.54
N ASN A 104 16.51 -28.16 -3.46
CA ASN A 104 16.07 -27.80 -2.10
C ASN A 104 16.89 -26.68 -1.41
N ASN A 105 18.02 -26.27 -2.00
CA ASN A 105 18.95 -25.27 -1.46
C ASN A 105 18.62 -23.82 -1.92
N ILE A 106 17.58 -23.61 -2.75
CA ILE A 106 17.11 -22.28 -3.19
C ILE A 106 15.66 -22.03 -2.78
N LYS A 107 15.42 -20.83 -2.25
CA LYS A 107 14.10 -20.28 -1.95
C LYS A 107 13.87 -18.99 -2.73
N TYR A 108 12.64 -18.81 -3.17
CA TYR A 108 12.15 -17.64 -3.86
C TYR A 108 11.00 -17.01 -3.08
N ASN A 109 11.01 -15.69 -3.05
CA ASN A 109 9.96 -14.88 -2.51
C ASN A 109 9.60 -13.78 -3.52
N THR A 110 8.30 -13.62 -3.78
CA THR A 110 7.77 -12.43 -4.43
C THR A 110 7.21 -11.52 -3.34
N VAL A 111 7.61 -10.25 -3.35
CA VAL A 111 7.03 -9.23 -2.46
C VAL A 111 6.11 -8.33 -3.28
N ASN A 112 4.80 -8.40 -3.03
CA ASN A 112 3.79 -7.59 -3.71
C ASN A 112 3.33 -6.45 -2.78
N GLY A 113 3.74 -5.23 -3.10
CA GLY A 113 3.31 -4.01 -2.42
C GLY A 113 2.10 -3.39 -3.11
N GLN A 114 1.06 -3.03 -2.34
CA GLN A 114 -0.10 -2.30 -2.85
C GLN A 114 -0.52 -1.16 -1.92
N GLU A 115 -0.89 -0.04 -2.50
CA GLU A 115 -1.44 1.11 -1.80
C GLU A 115 -2.83 1.42 -2.36
N ILE A 116 -3.82 1.35 -1.48
CA ILE A 116 -5.24 1.51 -1.83
C ILE A 116 -5.93 2.43 -0.83
N CYS A 117 -7.11 2.90 -1.19
CA CYS A 117 -8.00 3.58 -0.25
C CYS A 117 -8.84 2.56 0.51
N GLN A 118 -9.15 2.88 1.77
CA GLN A 118 -10.03 2.06 2.59
C GLN A 118 -11.35 1.75 1.85
N SER A 119 -11.81 0.51 2.00
CA SER A 119 -12.96 -0.08 1.31
C SER A 119 -12.82 -0.26 -0.20
N SER A 120 -11.66 0.04 -0.78
CA SER A 120 -11.36 -0.29 -2.17
C SER A 120 -10.89 -1.74 -2.32
N ASN A 121 -11.11 -2.31 -3.50
CA ASN A 121 -10.58 -3.62 -3.83
C ASN A 121 -9.06 -3.57 -3.99
N ILE A 122 -8.38 -4.61 -3.52
CA ILE A 122 -6.98 -4.85 -3.81
C ILE A 122 -6.85 -5.25 -5.29
N THR A 123 -5.67 -5.03 -5.88
CA THR A 123 -5.32 -5.72 -7.11
C THR A 123 -5.19 -7.21 -6.78
N PRO A 124 -5.95 -8.11 -7.44
CA PRO A 124 -5.92 -9.52 -7.09
C PRO A 124 -4.49 -10.08 -7.17
N VAL A 125 -4.11 -10.85 -6.15
CA VAL A 125 -2.78 -11.48 -6.08
C VAL A 125 -2.94 -12.95 -6.41
N THR A 126 -2.32 -13.37 -7.52
CA THR A 126 -2.32 -14.76 -7.96
C THR A 126 -0.97 -15.41 -7.67
N TYR A 127 -1.01 -16.61 -7.09
CA TYR A 127 0.14 -17.49 -6.90
C TYR A 127 -0.10 -18.80 -7.64
N MET A 128 0.89 -19.24 -8.41
CA MET A 128 0.89 -20.53 -9.09
C MET A 128 1.51 -21.59 -8.18
N LEU A 129 0.86 -22.74 -8.06
CA LEU A 129 1.36 -23.88 -7.31
C LEU A 129 2.74 -24.29 -7.83
N SER A 130 3.67 -24.48 -6.90
CA SER A 130 5.03 -24.91 -7.23
C SER A 130 5.03 -26.37 -7.69
N PRO A 131 5.89 -26.77 -8.64
CA PRO A 131 5.94 -28.15 -9.16
C PRO A 131 6.21 -29.23 -8.09
N ASP A 132 6.79 -28.84 -6.96
CA ASP A 132 7.13 -29.71 -5.82
C ASP A 132 6.00 -29.88 -4.79
N GLY A 133 4.79 -29.38 -5.06
CA GLY A 133 3.65 -29.57 -4.17
C GLY A 133 2.30 -29.69 -4.84
N THR A 134 1.30 -30.04 -4.04
CA THR A 134 -0.05 -30.40 -4.50
C THR A 134 -1.16 -29.53 -3.91
N GLN A 135 -0.85 -28.72 -2.90
CA GLN A 135 -1.82 -27.93 -2.15
C GLN A 135 -1.29 -26.53 -1.85
N PHE A 136 -2.21 -25.57 -1.72
CA PHE A 136 -1.88 -24.19 -1.34
C PHE A 136 -1.96 -23.97 0.17
N GLU A 137 -1.20 -22.99 0.64
CA GLU A 137 -1.28 -22.44 1.99
C GLU A 137 -1.27 -20.91 1.91
N ASN A 138 -1.99 -20.24 2.80
CA ASN A 138 -1.93 -18.79 2.98
C ASN A 138 -2.08 -18.45 4.46
N SER A 139 -1.84 -17.19 4.83
CA SER A 139 -2.08 -16.71 6.19
C SER A 139 -3.50 -17.00 6.65
N THR A 140 -3.65 -17.57 7.85
CA THR A 140 -4.93 -17.88 8.49
C THR A 140 -5.00 -17.19 9.86
N PRO A 141 -5.93 -16.24 10.07
CA PRO A 141 -6.90 -15.73 9.09
C PRO A 141 -6.25 -14.86 8.00
N LEU A 142 -6.90 -14.75 6.85
CA LEU A 142 -6.62 -13.64 5.93
C LEU A 142 -7.11 -12.32 6.55
N PRO A 143 -6.56 -11.17 6.14
CA PRO A 143 -7.16 -9.87 6.48
C PRO A 143 -8.67 -9.90 6.20
N LEU A 144 -9.46 -9.35 7.12
CA LEU A 144 -10.93 -9.36 7.05
C LEU A 144 -11.39 -8.86 5.68
N THR A 145 -12.47 -9.46 5.16
CA THR A 145 -13.07 -9.23 3.82
C THR A 145 -12.25 -9.65 2.60
N LEU A 146 -11.00 -10.09 2.75
CA LEU A 146 -10.29 -10.79 1.68
C LEU A 146 -10.71 -12.27 1.61
N SER A 147 -10.74 -12.80 0.40
CA SER A 147 -11.05 -14.20 0.14
C SER A 147 -10.06 -14.80 -0.84
N ALA A 148 -9.83 -16.10 -0.70
CA ALA A 148 -8.99 -16.86 -1.60
C ALA A 148 -9.84 -17.80 -2.45
N GLN A 149 -9.56 -17.86 -3.74
CA GLN A 149 -10.20 -18.76 -4.69
C GLN A 149 -9.13 -19.58 -5.42
N ASN A 150 -9.42 -20.86 -5.63
CA ASN A 150 -8.56 -21.76 -6.38
C ASN A 150 -9.15 -21.99 -7.78
N ASN A 151 -8.32 -21.91 -8.81
CA ASN A 151 -8.66 -22.28 -10.17
C ASN A 151 -7.49 -23.06 -10.78
N GLY A 152 -7.65 -24.39 -10.88
CA GLY A 152 -6.57 -25.29 -11.28
C GLY A 152 -5.33 -25.12 -10.39
N SER A 153 -4.18 -24.89 -11.02
CA SER A 153 -2.90 -24.67 -10.35
C SER A 153 -2.67 -23.23 -9.86
N ASN A 154 -3.71 -22.39 -9.83
CA ASN A 154 -3.61 -21.01 -9.35
C ASN A 154 -4.49 -20.76 -8.13
N ARG A 155 -3.94 -20.06 -7.13
CA ARG A 155 -4.70 -19.47 -6.02
C ARG A 155 -4.67 -17.95 -6.16
N THR A 156 -5.85 -17.33 -6.18
CA THR A 156 -6.00 -15.88 -6.26
C THR A 156 -6.64 -15.36 -4.98
N VAL A 157 -6.02 -14.37 -4.36
CA VAL A 157 -6.58 -13.62 -3.24
C VAL A 157 -7.06 -12.26 -3.73
N GLY A 158 -8.29 -11.90 -3.39
CA GLY A 158 -8.91 -10.64 -3.78
C GLY A 158 -9.99 -10.22 -2.79
N GLY A 159 -10.55 -9.03 -3.01
CA GLY A 159 -11.56 -8.40 -2.16
C GLY A 159 -11.16 -7.00 -1.74
N ALA A 160 -11.95 -6.40 -0.86
CA ALA A 160 -11.70 -5.08 -0.31
C ALA A 160 -11.08 -5.17 1.09
N LEU A 161 -10.36 -4.13 1.50
CA LEU A 161 -9.91 -3.95 2.89
C LEU A 161 -10.78 -2.91 3.60
N SER A 162 -11.49 -3.33 4.64
CA SER A 162 -12.39 -2.44 5.39
C SER A 162 -11.70 -1.58 6.45
N THR A 163 -10.46 -1.90 6.82
CA THR A 163 -9.67 -1.17 7.82
C THR A 163 -8.55 -0.37 7.16
N ASN A 164 -8.19 0.77 7.77
CA ASN A 164 -6.97 1.50 7.41
C ASN A 164 -5.73 0.83 8.05
N GLY A 165 -4.54 1.22 7.62
CA GLY A 165 -3.27 0.72 8.12
C GLY A 165 -2.58 -0.28 7.18
N ILE A 166 -1.51 -0.89 7.68
CA ILE A 166 -0.71 -1.88 6.94
C ILE A 166 -1.25 -3.27 7.25
N GLN A 167 -1.63 -4.00 6.20
CA GLN A 167 -2.09 -5.38 6.26
C GLN A 167 -1.12 -6.28 5.49
N THR A 168 -0.85 -7.46 6.02
CA THR A 168 0.06 -8.43 5.38
C THR A 168 -0.57 -9.80 5.29
N PHE A 169 -0.29 -10.51 4.21
CA PHE A 169 -0.54 -11.96 4.13
C PHE A 169 0.47 -12.62 3.19
N TYR A 170 0.51 -13.94 3.21
CA TYR A 170 1.27 -14.73 2.25
C TYR A 170 0.40 -15.73 1.51
N ILE A 171 0.85 -16.15 0.32
CA ILE A 171 0.38 -17.34 -0.40
C ILE A 171 1.62 -18.17 -0.76
N LYS A 172 1.58 -19.48 -0.53
CA LYS A 172 2.66 -20.41 -0.85
C LYS A 172 2.12 -21.81 -1.13
N THR A 173 3.01 -22.73 -1.52
CA THR A 173 2.69 -24.16 -1.64
C THR A 173 2.85 -24.84 -0.27
N LEU A 174 1.82 -25.54 0.19
CA LEU A 174 1.77 -26.23 1.48
C LEU A 174 2.90 -27.25 1.61
N ASN A 175 3.46 -27.38 2.82
CA ASN A 175 4.58 -28.29 3.15
C ASN A 175 5.90 -28.00 2.43
N THR A 176 5.95 -26.96 1.61
CA THR A 176 7.20 -26.47 0.99
C THR A 176 7.51 -25.08 1.52
N LYS A 177 8.79 -24.72 1.53
CA LYS A 177 9.25 -23.34 1.81
C LYS A 177 9.98 -22.75 0.60
N ARG A 178 9.71 -23.29 -0.59
CA ARG A 178 10.51 -23.05 -1.79
C ARG A 178 10.10 -21.77 -2.50
N THR A 179 8.80 -21.57 -2.70
CA THR A 179 8.26 -20.39 -3.34
C THR A 179 7.12 -19.83 -2.49
N GLN A 180 7.13 -18.51 -2.30
CA GLN A 180 6.10 -17.80 -1.55
C GLN A 180 5.89 -16.42 -2.16
N THR A 181 4.66 -15.93 -2.10
CA THR A 181 4.33 -14.52 -2.34
C THR A 181 3.95 -13.90 -1.01
N ASN A 182 4.73 -12.94 -0.54
CA ASN A 182 4.35 -12.05 0.56
C ASN A 182 3.69 -10.80 -0.01
N VAL A 183 2.56 -10.41 0.57
CA VAL A 183 1.80 -9.24 0.17
C VAL A 183 1.76 -8.27 1.32
N ILE A 184 2.09 -7.00 1.03
CA ILE A 184 2.06 -5.91 2.00
C ILE A 184 1.16 -4.82 1.40
N ILE A 185 0.06 -4.52 2.08
CA ILE A 185 -0.96 -3.59 1.58
C ILE A 185 -1.08 -2.44 2.56
N ARG A 186 -0.89 -1.22 2.08
CA ARG A 186 -1.23 0.00 2.82
C ARG A 186 -2.64 0.43 2.42
N SER A 187 -3.56 0.36 3.36
CA SER A 187 -4.92 0.89 3.24
C SER A 187 -4.97 2.29 3.86
N ASN A 188 -5.09 3.31 3.02
CA ASN A 188 -5.16 4.71 3.44
C ASN A 188 -6.58 5.05 3.91
N ALA A 189 -6.70 5.78 5.01
CA ALA A 189 -8.00 6.23 5.52
C ALA A 189 -8.70 7.15 4.50
N LEU A 190 -10.02 7.07 4.43
CA LEU A 190 -10.78 8.02 3.60
C LEU A 190 -10.79 9.41 4.26
N PRO A 191 -10.60 10.49 3.48
CA PRO A 191 -10.70 11.86 4.00
C PRO A 191 -12.15 12.18 4.36
N ASP A 192 -12.36 12.93 5.43
CA ASP A 192 -13.67 13.50 5.78
C ASP A 192 -13.64 15.03 5.60
N ALA A 193 -14.81 15.66 5.52
CA ALA A 193 -14.92 17.09 5.33
C ALA A 193 -16.25 17.65 5.82
N THR A 194 -16.18 18.86 6.37
CA THR A 194 -17.34 19.69 6.73
C THR A 194 -17.38 20.95 5.88
N ALA A 195 -18.56 21.57 5.85
CA ALA A 195 -18.80 22.87 5.22
C ALA A 195 -19.51 23.78 6.23
N ASP A 196 -19.09 25.04 6.31
CA ASP A 196 -19.70 26.05 7.17
C ASP A 196 -19.66 27.43 6.51
N GLY A 197 -20.52 28.34 6.94
CA GLY A 197 -20.60 29.70 6.40
C GLY A 197 -21.75 30.51 7.01
N PRO A 198 -21.86 31.81 6.65
CA PRO A 198 -22.92 32.67 7.15
C PRO A 198 -24.28 32.23 6.62
N VAL A 199 -25.31 32.21 7.48
CA VAL A 199 -26.68 31.87 7.09
C VAL A 199 -27.45 33.03 6.44
N SER A 200 -27.10 34.27 6.78
CA SER A 200 -27.78 35.48 6.32
C SER A 200 -26.77 36.61 6.12
N LEU A 201 -26.90 37.30 4.99
CA LEU A 201 -26.07 38.43 4.58
C LEU A 201 -26.95 39.53 3.99
N CYS A 202 -26.44 40.75 3.92
CA CYS A 202 -27.06 41.84 3.15
C CYS A 202 -26.34 42.01 1.80
N VAL A 203 -27.04 42.57 0.81
CA VAL A 203 -26.39 43.05 -0.42
C VAL A 203 -25.30 44.07 -0.05
N ASP A 204 -24.13 43.93 -0.68
CA ASP A 204 -22.91 44.71 -0.43
C ASP A 204 -22.37 44.58 1.01
N ALA A 205 -22.60 43.44 1.68
CA ALA A 205 -22.00 43.16 2.97
C ALA A 205 -20.47 43.36 2.92
N THR A 206 -19.95 44.14 3.87
CA THR A 206 -18.52 44.37 4.04
C THR A 206 -17.93 43.28 4.94
N GLY A 207 -16.72 42.80 4.64
CA GLY A 207 -16.06 41.74 5.43
C GLY A 207 -15.79 40.42 4.69
N ASN A 208 -15.89 40.39 3.35
CA ASN A 208 -15.51 39.26 2.50
C ASN A 208 -16.12 37.92 2.95
N PRO A 209 -17.47 37.82 3.00
CA PRO A 209 -18.14 36.60 3.42
C PRO A 209 -17.75 35.42 2.52
N ALA A 210 -17.50 34.26 3.13
CA ALA A 210 -17.08 33.07 2.42
C ALA A 210 -17.68 31.80 3.05
N ILE A 211 -17.85 30.77 2.22
CA ILE A 211 -18.04 29.40 2.67
C ILE A 211 -16.66 28.82 2.98
N SER A 212 -16.55 28.09 4.09
CA SER A 212 -15.36 27.37 4.49
C SER A 212 -15.61 25.87 4.36
N PHE A 213 -14.78 25.19 3.57
CA PHE A 213 -14.70 23.74 3.54
C PHE A 213 -13.48 23.30 4.36
N LYS A 214 -13.67 22.39 5.30
CA LYS A 214 -12.61 21.91 6.19
C LYS A 214 -12.48 20.40 6.09
N GLY A 215 -11.30 19.93 5.69
CA GLY A 215 -10.96 18.51 5.59
C GLY A 215 -10.43 17.96 6.92
N SER A 216 -10.54 16.65 7.11
CA SER A 216 -10.04 15.94 8.28
C SER A 216 -9.56 14.53 7.94
N ILE A 217 -8.92 13.87 8.92
CA ILE A 217 -8.39 12.49 8.87
C ILE A 217 -7.07 12.34 8.09
N ALA A 218 -6.74 13.24 7.16
CA ALA A 218 -5.49 13.24 6.39
C ALA A 218 -4.50 14.37 6.77
N THR A 219 -3.35 14.39 6.10
CA THR A 219 -2.14 15.18 6.43
C THR A 219 -2.19 16.66 6.03
N GLY A 220 -3.37 17.23 5.76
CA GLY A 220 -3.57 18.67 5.63
C GLY A 220 -3.44 19.25 4.22
N SER A 221 -3.70 18.46 3.17
CA SER A 221 -3.87 19.00 1.81
C SER A 221 -5.06 18.33 1.13
N TYR A 222 -6.12 19.10 0.93
CA TYR A 222 -7.39 18.58 0.41
C TYR A 222 -7.83 19.34 -0.82
N GLU A 223 -8.55 18.63 -1.70
CA GLU A 223 -9.33 19.22 -2.78
C GLU A 223 -10.81 18.91 -2.53
N PHE A 224 -11.63 19.97 -2.52
CA PHE A 224 -13.07 19.87 -2.31
C PHE A 224 -13.78 20.09 -3.63
N SER A 225 -14.70 19.20 -3.96
CA SER A 225 -15.65 19.38 -5.08
C SER A 225 -16.99 19.84 -4.54
N TYR A 226 -17.55 20.90 -5.11
CA TYR A 226 -18.82 21.46 -4.67
C TYR A 226 -19.65 22.00 -5.85
N THR A 227 -20.95 22.22 -5.63
CA THR A 227 -21.83 22.92 -6.58
C THR A 227 -22.47 24.13 -5.90
N ILE A 228 -22.87 25.10 -6.72
CA ILE A 228 -23.68 26.25 -6.29
C ILE A 228 -25.03 26.16 -7.01
N ASN A 229 -26.13 26.16 -6.26
CA ASN A 229 -27.50 26.05 -6.78
C ASN A 229 -27.69 24.89 -7.78
N ASN A 230 -27.10 23.71 -7.48
CA ASN A 230 -27.11 22.54 -8.35
C ASN A 230 -26.49 22.75 -9.76
N GLY A 231 -25.64 23.76 -9.92
CA GLY A 231 -24.90 24.01 -11.15
C GLY A 231 -23.75 23.02 -11.39
N ALA A 232 -22.82 23.42 -12.27
CA ALA A 232 -21.62 22.64 -12.58
C ALA A 232 -20.74 22.44 -11.33
N VAL A 233 -20.02 21.31 -11.30
CA VAL A 233 -19.05 21.01 -10.25
C VAL A 233 -17.87 21.97 -10.35
N GLN A 234 -17.53 22.56 -9.22
CA GLN A 234 -16.36 23.40 -9.02
C GLN A 234 -15.41 22.73 -8.02
N THR A 235 -14.15 23.11 -8.04
CA THR A 235 -13.12 22.58 -7.15
C THR A 235 -12.37 23.70 -6.45
N VAL A 236 -12.02 23.50 -5.18
CA VAL A 236 -11.14 24.38 -4.43
C VAL A 236 -10.18 23.54 -3.58
N ALA A 237 -8.90 23.90 -3.59
CA ALA A 237 -7.86 23.20 -2.82
C ALA A 237 -7.44 23.99 -1.60
N THR A 238 -7.00 23.29 -0.55
CA THR A 238 -6.45 23.96 0.63
C THR A 238 -5.09 24.59 0.31
N PRO A 239 -4.78 25.76 0.88
CA PRO A 239 -3.42 26.29 0.88
C PRO A 239 -2.45 25.33 1.57
N THR A 240 -1.17 25.41 1.22
CA THR A 240 -0.12 24.61 1.85
C THR A 240 -0.14 24.78 3.36
N GLY A 241 -0.19 23.66 4.10
CA GLY A 241 -0.21 23.65 5.56
C GLY A 241 -1.57 23.99 6.19
N SER A 242 -2.65 24.02 5.41
CA SER A 242 -4.02 24.27 5.90
C SER A 242 -4.95 23.09 5.61
N ASP A 243 -5.87 22.83 6.52
CA ASP A 243 -6.96 21.87 6.35
C ASP A 243 -8.24 22.51 5.82
N ALA A 244 -8.25 23.83 5.57
CA ALA A 244 -9.43 24.57 5.16
C ALA A 244 -9.22 25.35 3.85
N ALA A 245 -10.27 25.40 3.03
CA ALA A 245 -10.33 26.20 1.81
C ALA A 245 -11.61 27.03 1.82
N THR A 246 -11.53 28.28 1.35
CA THR A 246 -12.66 29.20 1.35
C THR A 246 -13.12 29.57 -0.05
N VAL A 247 -14.44 29.73 -0.21
CA VAL A 247 -15.09 30.16 -1.44
C VAL A 247 -15.87 31.44 -1.15
N ALA A 248 -15.53 32.53 -1.83
CA ALA A 248 -16.18 33.82 -1.63
C ALA A 248 -17.66 33.77 -2.04
N ILE A 249 -18.53 34.40 -1.25
CA ILE A 249 -19.96 34.49 -1.51
C ILE A 249 -20.24 35.79 -2.28
N PRO A 250 -20.82 35.72 -3.49
CA PRO A 250 -21.24 36.92 -4.22
C PRO A 250 -22.44 37.58 -3.52
N VAL A 251 -22.27 38.82 -3.08
CA VAL A 251 -23.29 39.62 -2.36
C VAL A 251 -23.82 40.79 -3.19
N THR A 252 -23.64 40.77 -4.51
CA THR A 252 -24.09 41.85 -5.41
C THR A 252 -25.58 41.81 -5.70
N THR A 253 -26.23 40.67 -5.50
CA THR A 253 -27.66 40.47 -5.76
C THR A 253 -28.31 39.75 -4.60
N SER A 254 -29.51 40.18 -4.21
CA SER A 254 -30.32 39.46 -3.23
C SER A 254 -30.81 38.13 -3.78
N GLY A 255 -30.91 37.12 -2.93
CA GLY A 255 -31.37 35.78 -3.31
C GLY A 255 -30.82 34.70 -2.38
N THR A 256 -31.14 33.45 -2.69
CA THR A 256 -30.65 32.29 -1.96
C THR A 256 -29.55 31.59 -2.76
N LEU A 257 -28.43 31.31 -2.11
CA LEU A 257 -27.31 30.52 -2.65
C LEU A 257 -27.18 29.24 -1.82
N ILE A 258 -27.20 28.10 -2.49
CA ILE A 258 -27.02 26.79 -1.89
C ILE A 258 -25.67 26.25 -2.33
N TYR A 259 -24.74 26.10 -1.39
CA TYR A 259 -23.44 25.48 -1.61
C TYR A 259 -23.50 24.03 -1.15
N LYS A 260 -23.25 23.09 -2.06
CA LYS A 260 -23.27 21.66 -1.77
C LYS A 260 -21.89 21.06 -1.95
N LEU A 261 -21.29 20.60 -0.86
CA LEU A 261 -20.06 19.82 -0.90
C LEU A 261 -20.38 18.38 -1.34
N THR A 262 -19.81 17.97 -2.46
CA THR A 262 -20.10 16.68 -3.12
C THR A 262 -18.97 15.66 -2.96
N SER A 263 -17.73 16.10 -2.78
CA SER A 263 -16.58 15.21 -2.58
C SER A 263 -15.43 15.93 -1.88
N VAL A 264 -14.64 15.17 -1.13
CA VAL A 264 -13.33 15.58 -0.62
C VAL A 264 -12.28 14.57 -1.07
N LYS A 265 -11.13 15.07 -1.52
CA LYS A 265 -9.97 14.27 -1.92
C LYS A 265 -8.77 14.66 -1.08
N ASP A 266 -8.10 13.66 -0.51
CA ASP A 266 -6.77 13.80 0.07
C ASP A 266 -5.75 13.83 -1.07
N LEU A 267 -5.01 14.94 -1.19
CA LEU A 267 -4.01 15.12 -2.23
C LEU A 267 -2.74 14.31 -1.99
N ALA A 268 -2.47 13.90 -0.74
CA ALA A 268 -1.30 13.09 -0.40
C ALA A 268 -1.46 11.63 -0.83
N THR A 269 -2.62 11.03 -0.54
CA THR A 269 -2.90 9.62 -0.85
C THR A 269 -3.69 9.43 -2.16
N GLY A 270 -4.32 10.48 -2.66
CA GLY A 270 -5.24 10.42 -3.79
C GLY A 270 -6.63 9.87 -3.43
N CYS A 271 -6.86 9.48 -2.18
CA CYS A 271 -8.14 8.92 -1.75
C CYS A 271 -9.24 9.97 -1.70
N SER A 272 -10.44 9.59 -2.13
CA SER A 272 -11.59 10.49 -2.17
C SER A 272 -12.81 9.89 -1.48
N GLN A 273 -13.58 10.74 -0.80
CA GLN A 273 -14.85 10.38 -0.19
C GLN A 273 -15.97 11.29 -0.70
N ALA A 274 -17.06 10.68 -1.15
CA ALA A 274 -18.28 11.41 -1.48
C ALA A 274 -18.88 12.07 -0.23
N LYS A 275 -19.43 13.27 -0.41
CA LYS A 275 -20.10 14.07 0.63
C LYS A 275 -21.47 14.52 0.14
N ASN A 276 -22.33 14.82 1.11
CA ASN A 276 -23.65 15.38 0.86
C ASN A 276 -23.95 16.40 1.97
N VAL A 277 -23.14 17.46 2.02
CA VAL A 277 -23.23 18.53 3.03
C VAL A 277 -23.64 19.81 2.31
N GLU A 278 -24.66 20.50 2.81
CA GLU A 278 -25.22 21.71 2.20
C GLU A 278 -25.17 22.89 3.17
N VAL A 279 -24.76 24.05 2.65
CA VAL A 279 -24.80 25.35 3.35
C VAL A 279 -25.68 26.29 2.54
N THR A 280 -26.76 26.79 3.15
CA THR A 280 -27.68 27.73 2.52
C THR A 280 -27.41 29.13 3.05
N VAL A 281 -27.21 30.07 2.12
CA VAL A 281 -26.96 31.48 2.41
C VAL A 281 -28.08 32.32 1.82
N VAL A 282 -28.72 33.15 2.63
CA VAL A 282 -29.74 34.11 2.18
C VAL A 282 -29.13 35.51 2.13
N VAL A 283 -29.10 36.12 0.95
CA VAL A 283 -28.67 37.51 0.74
C VAL A 283 -29.90 38.41 0.65
N HIS A 284 -30.10 39.26 1.65
CA HIS A 284 -31.22 40.19 1.73
C HIS A 284 -30.95 41.47 0.95
N PRO A 285 -31.97 42.06 0.31
CA PRO A 285 -31.84 43.36 -0.36
C PRO A 285 -31.56 44.47 0.66
N LYS A 286 -31.06 45.61 0.19
CA LYS A 286 -30.93 46.81 1.03
C LYS A 286 -32.32 47.29 1.46
N PRO A 287 -32.47 47.80 2.70
CA PRO A 287 -33.71 48.44 3.14
C PRO A 287 -34.07 49.59 2.19
N THR A 288 -35.31 49.64 1.72
CA THR A 288 -35.81 50.67 0.80
C THR A 288 -36.24 51.96 1.48
N GLN A 289 -36.45 51.95 2.81
CA GLN A 289 -36.76 53.16 3.59
C GLN A 289 -36.45 52.95 5.08
N ALA A 290 -35.81 53.94 5.72
CA ALA A 290 -35.66 54.00 7.17
C ALA A 290 -36.80 54.86 7.74
N ASN A 291 -37.73 54.25 8.47
CA ASN A 291 -38.69 55.01 9.28
C ASN A 291 -38.01 55.44 10.57
N VAL A 292 -37.58 56.69 10.64
CA VAL A 292 -37.12 57.31 11.89
C VAL A 292 -38.33 57.98 12.54
N GLN A 293 -38.95 57.31 13.50
CA GLN A 293 -39.97 57.92 14.34
C GLN A 293 -39.26 58.67 15.48
N LEU A 294 -39.18 60.00 15.37
CA LEU A 294 -38.80 60.83 16.49
C LEU A 294 -40.00 60.87 17.46
N VAL A 295 -39.83 60.23 18.62
CA VAL A 295 -40.78 60.38 19.72
C VAL A 295 -40.48 61.73 20.38
N GLN A 296 -41.40 62.68 20.22
CA GLN A 296 -41.40 63.93 21.00
C GLN A 296 -42.05 63.70 22.37
#